data_AF-A0A351BNL1-F1
#
_entry.id   AF-A0A351BNL1-F1
#
_cell.length_a   1.000
_cell.length_b   1.000
_cell.length_c   1.000
_cell.angle_alpha   90.00
_cell.angle_beta   90.00
_cell.angle_gamma   90.00
#
_symmetry.space_group_name_H-M   'P 1'
#
loop_
_entity.id
_entity.type
_entity.pdbx_description
1 polymer ?
#
loop_
_entity_poly.entity_id
_entity_poly.type
_entity_poly.pdbx_seq_one_letter_code
_entity_poly.pdbx_strand_id
1 'polypeptide(L)'
;LLQLPPSRAEDFAPDLAAARAAVDEAVAARAGSLSMAQARRLLAAYGIVLAAHPVSGSIDAAILAADAVGYPVDLSLVAASGVDCAGAAVSLRSPADIRLAARALRSTLRTQPAAMRVSGYRVRPSAARSGAPPLRLGVAIDAVFGPLILLGPAGSGGSPAGRVVVALPPLNLTLARDLVARSGLLAALADDARAELQTVASQALVRLSQLLTDIDEVVTVELDPLHLERSGVVAIDARIGIAWPAPAVGGHRFAIRPYPKELEQPLDWQGRALLIRPIRPDDEALLGELLNSLEPEDSRMRFFDSIRNLPRVRLARFAQIDYAREMALVAIEKGGDDGERVLGEVRAVSEPGNAFADFAIVVASDIKGMGLGAELLQSLVRYCRAQGIGELRAETLDGNLRMQGLARKLGFVLRSGADRGTVDLRLALGSTAGG
;
A
#
# COMPACT_ATOMS: atom_id res chain seq x y z
N LEU A 1 -0.11 16.54 9.28
CA LEU A 1 0.26 15.73 8.09
C LEU A 1 1.31 16.51 7.28
N LEU A 2 2.48 16.80 7.85
CA LEU A 2 3.44 17.79 7.31
C LEU A 2 4.89 17.29 7.17
N GLN A 3 5.11 15.97 7.25
CA GLN A 3 6.44 15.38 7.02
C GLN A 3 6.27 14.02 6.35
N LEU A 4 6.85 13.84 5.17
CA LEU A 4 6.81 12.58 4.43
C LEU A 4 8.14 12.36 3.68
N PRO A 5 9.00 11.48 4.22
CA PRO A 5 10.06 10.77 3.48
C PRO A 5 9.55 9.36 3.04
N PRO A 6 10.33 8.59 2.25
CA PRO A 6 9.89 7.96 1.01
C PRO A 6 8.79 6.88 1.09
N SER A 7 8.08 6.74 -0.03
CA SER A 7 6.95 5.83 -0.24
C SER A 7 7.32 4.34 -0.46
N ARG A 8 8.61 4.00 -0.52
CA ARG A 8 9.10 2.62 -0.68
C ARG A 8 9.94 2.20 0.53
N ALA A 9 9.78 0.95 0.98
CA ALA A 9 10.93 0.23 1.51
C ALA A 9 11.82 -0.04 0.29
N GLU A 10 12.92 0.69 0.14
CA GLU A 10 13.68 0.83 -1.13
C GLU A 10 14.18 -0.51 -1.73
N ASP A 11 14.12 -1.62 -0.98
CA ASP A 11 14.73 -2.91 -1.34
C ASP A 11 13.78 -4.11 -1.45
N PHE A 12 12.45 -3.94 -1.51
CA PHE A 12 11.51 -5.06 -1.57
C PHE A 12 10.62 -5.06 -2.83
N ALA A 13 10.71 -6.12 -3.62
CA ALA A 13 9.82 -6.40 -4.75
C ALA A 13 9.02 -7.68 -4.47
N PRO A 14 7.68 -7.64 -4.46
CA PRO A 14 6.86 -8.83 -4.23
C PRO A 14 6.85 -9.76 -5.44
N ASP A 15 6.69 -11.06 -5.20
CA ASP A 15 6.40 -12.05 -6.24
C ASP A 15 4.90 -12.04 -6.58
N LEU A 16 4.51 -11.09 -7.43
CA LEU A 16 3.11 -10.90 -7.83
C LEU A 16 2.52 -12.14 -8.51
N ALA A 17 3.32 -12.88 -9.27
CA ALA A 17 2.86 -14.07 -9.99
C ALA A 17 2.47 -15.18 -9.00
N ALA A 18 3.34 -15.46 -8.00
CA ALA A 18 3.04 -16.43 -6.97
C ALA A 18 1.86 -16.01 -6.08
N ALA A 19 1.77 -14.72 -5.74
CA ALA A 19 0.68 -14.17 -4.95
C ALA A 19 -0.68 -14.32 -5.66
N ARG A 20 -0.74 -13.92 -6.94
CA ARG A 20 -1.96 -14.00 -7.76
C ARG A 20 -2.40 -15.45 -7.96
N ALA A 21 -1.48 -16.36 -8.28
CA ALA A 21 -1.79 -17.78 -8.43
C ALA A 21 -2.45 -18.40 -7.18
N ALA A 22 -1.98 -18.05 -5.97
CA ALA A 22 -2.56 -18.57 -4.73
C ALA A 22 -4.02 -18.10 -4.51
N VAL A 23 -4.35 -16.89 -4.96
CA VAL A 23 -5.69 -16.30 -4.82
C VAL A 23 -6.61 -16.78 -5.93
N ASP A 24 -6.14 -16.83 -7.17
CA ASP A 24 -6.90 -17.31 -8.32
C ASP A 24 -7.37 -18.76 -8.15
N GLU A 25 -6.55 -19.63 -7.54
CA GLU A 25 -6.95 -20.99 -7.18
C GLU A 25 -8.15 -21.02 -6.22
N ALA A 26 -8.17 -20.12 -5.23
CA ALA A 26 -9.26 -20.04 -4.24
C ALA A 26 -10.52 -19.40 -4.84
N VAL A 27 -10.36 -18.40 -5.71
CA VAL A 27 -11.45 -17.79 -6.49
C VAL A 27 -12.08 -18.83 -7.43
N ALA A 28 -11.27 -19.60 -8.15
CA ALA A 28 -11.72 -20.68 -9.02
C ALA A 28 -12.48 -21.77 -8.24
N ALA A 29 -12.04 -22.07 -7.01
CA ALA A 29 -12.72 -22.97 -6.09
C ALA A 29 -13.97 -22.36 -5.42
N ARG A 30 -14.28 -21.07 -5.68
CA ARG A 30 -15.35 -20.29 -5.01
C ARG A 30 -15.25 -20.34 -3.48
N ALA A 31 -14.03 -20.38 -2.95
CA ALA A 31 -13.80 -20.35 -1.53
C ALA A 31 -13.93 -18.91 -1.00
N GLY A 32 -14.50 -18.73 0.21
CA GLY A 32 -14.54 -17.43 0.89
C GLY A 32 -13.28 -17.10 1.68
N SER A 33 -12.31 -18.03 1.72
CA SER A 33 -11.05 -17.87 2.43
C SER A 33 -9.95 -18.73 1.81
N LEU A 34 -8.70 -18.33 2.02
CA LEU A 34 -7.54 -19.09 1.59
C LEU A 34 -7.29 -20.28 2.52
N SER A 35 -6.91 -21.42 1.94
CA SER A 35 -6.33 -22.53 2.71
C SER A 35 -4.97 -22.13 3.31
N MET A 36 -4.52 -22.86 4.34
CA MET A 36 -3.21 -22.63 4.98
C MET A 36 -2.03 -22.68 3.98
N ALA A 37 -2.11 -23.54 2.95
CA ALA A 37 -1.08 -23.64 1.93
C ALA A 37 -1.10 -22.42 0.98
N GLN A 38 -2.29 -21.94 0.59
CA GLN A 38 -2.45 -20.73 -0.22
C GLN A 38 -2.03 -19.48 0.56
N ALA A 39 -2.48 -19.34 1.81
CA ALA A 39 -2.10 -18.24 2.70
C ALA A 39 -0.58 -18.17 2.89
N ARG A 40 0.11 -19.32 3.04
CA ARG A 40 1.57 -19.37 3.13
C ARG A 40 2.25 -18.85 1.87
N ARG A 41 1.80 -19.28 0.67
CA ARG A 41 2.36 -18.80 -0.60
C ARG A 41 2.13 -17.30 -0.79
N LEU A 42 0.92 -16.82 -0.51
CA LEU A 42 0.58 -15.41 -0.61
C LEU A 42 1.44 -14.56 0.34
N LEU A 43 1.50 -14.90 1.62
CA LEU A 43 2.28 -14.13 2.59
C LEU A 43 3.78 -14.17 2.30
N ALA A 44 4.30 -15.31 1.84
CA ALA A 44 5.71 -15.45 1.45
C ALA A 44 6.09 -14.53 0.28
N ALA A 45 5.19 -14.35 -0.70
CA ALA A 45 5.39 -13.42 -1.81
C ALA A 45 5.54 -11.95 -1.36
N TYR A 46 5.03 -11.61 -0.17
CA TYR A 46 5.17 -10.31 0.48
C TYR A 46 6.20 -10.30 1.62
N GLY A 47 7.05 -11.33 1.73
CA GLY A 47 8.10 -11.39 2.75
C GLY A 47 7.57 -11.52 4.19
N ILE A 48 6.38 -12.10 4.37
CA ILE A 48 5.80 -12.45 5.67
C ILE A 48 5.83 -13.98 5.79
N VAL A 49 6.57 -14.49 6.78
CA VAL A 49 6.73 -15.94 6.95
C VAL A 49 5.56 -16.49 7.74
N LEU A 50 4.80 -17.44 7.17
CA LEU A 50 3.78 -18.19 7.90
C LEU A 50 4.35 -19.52 8.38
N ALA A 51 4.53 -19.65 9.69
CA ALA A 51 5.13 -20.81 10.33
C ALA A 51 4.34 -22.10 10.04
N ALA A 52 5.06 -23.21 9.94
CA ALA A 52 4.48 -24.54 9.79
C ALA A 52 4.52 -25.25 11.14
N HIS A 53 3.34 -25.59 11.67
CA HIS A 53 3.19 -26.32 12.91
C HIS A 53 2.45 -27.64 12.63
N PRO A 54 3.19 -28.74 12.34
CA PRO A 54 2.57 -30.02 12.03
C PRO A 54 1.78 -30.56 13.23
N VAL A 55 0.78 -31.39 12.93
CA VAL A 55 -0.03 -32.05 13.96
C VAL A 55 0.71 -33.29 14.46
N SER A 56 0.97 -33.35 15.75
CA SER A 56 1.55 -34.50 16.43
C SER A 56 0.44 -35.47 16.86
N GLY A 57 0.52 -36.72 16.40
CA GLY A 57 -0.49 -37.76 16.72
C GLY A 57 -0.43 -38.28 18.16
N SER A 58 0.64 -38.00 18.90
CA SER A 58 0.82 -38.41 20.30
C SER A 58 1.41 -37.30 21.15
N ILE A 59 1.29 -37.42 22.48
CA ILE A 59 1.91 -36.47 23.42
C ILE A 59 3.43 -36.52 23.32
N ASP A 60 4.03 -37.71 23.16
CA ASP A 60 5.48 -37.83 23.05
C ASP A 60 6.00 -37.18 21.75
N ALA A 61 5.25 -37.29 20.64
CA ALA A 61 5.55 -36.55 19.42
C ALA A 61 5.36 -35.04 19.58
N ALA A 62 4.43 -34.59 20.44
CA ALA A 62 4.29 -33.18 20.78
C ALA A 62 5.48 -32.67 21.62
N ILE A 63 5.98 -33.48 22.55
CA ILE A 63 7.17 -33.16 23.35
C ILE A 63 8.40 -33.05 22.44
N LEU A 64 8.61 -34.01 21.52
CA LEU A 64 9.71 -33.93 20.56
C LEU A 64 9.61 -32.67 19.67
N ALA A 65 8.39 -32.30 19.25
CA ALA A 65 8.18 -31.05 18.52
C ALA A 65 8.49 -29.82 19.38
N ALA A 66 8.13 -29.84 20.67
CA ALA A 66 8.45 -28.76 21.61
C ALA A 66 9.96 -28.62 21.82
N ASP A 67 10.68 -29.74 21.98
CA ASP A 67 12.13 -29.76 22.15
C ASP A 67 12.85 -29.20 20.91
N ALA A 68 12.31 -29.46 19.71
CA ALA A 68 12.83 -28.91 18.45
C ALA A 68 12.51 -27.41 18.26
N VAL A 69 11.34 -26.95 18.70
CA VAL A 69 10.93 -25.53 18.62
C VAL A 69 11.67 -24.69 19.67
N GLY A 70 11.93 -25.25 20.84
CA GLY A 70 12.46 -24.58 22.02
C GLY A 70 11.35 -24.00 22.90
N TYR A 71 11.54 -24.10 24.23
CA TYR A 71 10.59 -23.59 25.23
C TYR A 71 10.76 -22.08 25.44
N PRO A 72 9.67 -21.34 25.82
CA PRO A 72 8.33 -21.84 26.10
C PRO A 72 7.45 -22.08 24.85
N VAL A 73 6.55 -23.07 24.94
CA VAL A 73 5.63 -23.44 23.86
C VAL A 73 4.16 -23.43 24.29
N ASP A 74 3.28 -23.18 23.32
CA ASP A 74 1.84 -23.30 23.45
C ASP A 74 1.37 -24.63 22.87
N LEU A 75 0.42 -25.26 23.55
CA LEU A 75 -0.18 -26.53 23.16
C LEU A 75 -1.68 -26.33 22.90
N SER A 76 -2.12 -26.78 21.73
CA SER A 76 -3.54 -26.86 21.36
C SER A 76 -3.91 -28.30 20.97
N LEU A 77 -5.18 -28.65 21.19
CA LEU A 77 -5.74 -29.90 20.69
C LEU A 77 -6.21 -29.69 19.26
N VAL A 78 -6.07 -30.71 18.42
CA VAL A 78 -6.51 -30.67 17.01
C VAL A 78 -7.63 -31.68 16.80
N ALA A 79 -8.69 -31.25 16.14
CA ALA A 79 -9.82 -32.09 15.78
C ALA A 79 -9.51 -33.01 14.58
N ALA A 80 -10.35 -34.02 14.33
CA ALA A 80 -10.25 -34.86 13.13
C ALA A 80 -10.34 -34.07 11.81
N SER A 81 -10.97 -32.88 11.82
CA SER A 81 -11.00 -31.94 10.70
C SER A 81 -9.67 -31.21 10.47
N GLY A 82 -8.69 -31.35 11.37
CA GLY A 82 -7.40 -30.65 11.32
C GLY A 82 -7.44 -29.22 11.88
N VAL A 83 -8.61 -28.74 12.31
CA VAL A 83 -8.80 -27.44 12.96
C VAL A 83 -8.47 -27.56 14.45
N ASP A 84 -7.88 -26.51 15.01
CA ASP A 84 -7.62 -26.46 16.44
C ASP A 84 -8.93 -26.35 17.23
N CYS A 85 -9.02 -27.14 18.31
CA CYS A 85 -10.11 -27.07 19.24
C CYS A 85 -10.05 -25.78 20.07
N ALA A 86 -11.20 -25.34 20.59
CA ALA A 86 -11.26 -24.19 21.47
C ALA A 86 -10.42 -24.41 22.74
N GLY A 87 -9.53 -23.44 23.03
CA GLY A 87 -8.65 -23.44 24.19
C GLY A 87 -7.24 -23.97 23.88
N ALA A 88 -6.24 -23.24 24.36
CA ALA A 88 -4.83 -23.60 24.29
C ALA A 88 -4.18 -23.41 25.66
N ALA A 89 -3.23 -24.27 25.99
CA ALA A 89 -2.37 -24.08 27.14
C ALA A 89 -1.13 -23.32 26.69
N VAL A 90 -0.86 -22.18 27.33
CA VAL A 90 0.19 -21.24 26.90
C VAL A 90 1.39 -21.27 27.82
N SER A 91 2.55 -20.89 27.29
CA SER A 91 3.81 -20.71 28.03
C SER A 91 4.29 -21.95 28.81
N LEU A 92 4.15 -23.14 28.22
CA LEU A 92 4.63 -24.39 28.80
C LEU A 92 6.16 -24.43 28.75
N ARG A 93 6.83 -24.81 29.85
CA ARG A 93 8.30 -24.68 29.99
C ARG A 93 9.03 -26.03 30.08
N SER A 94 8.29 -27.12 30.14
CA SER A 94 8.85 -28.46 30.27
C SER A 94 7.97 -29.54 29.64
N PRO A 95 8.54 -30.73 29.35
CA PRO A 95 7.77 -31.91 28.97
C PRO A 95 6.69 -32.30 30.00
N ALA A 96 6.94 -32.03 31.29
CA ALA A 96 5.98 -32.31 32.36
C ALA A 96 4.75 -31.38 32.26
N ASP A 97 4.97 -30.09 31.97
CA ASP A 97 3.90 -29.12 31.75
C ASP A 97 3.03 -29.51 30.57
N ILE A 98 3.64 -29.97 29.46
CA ILE A 98 2.93 -30.47 28.28
C ILE A 98 2.00 -31.63 28.64
N ARG A 99 2.49 -32.61 29.41
CA ARG A 99 1.66 -33.76 29.84
C ARG A 99 0.48 -33.33 30.71
N LEU A 100 0.72 -32.41 31.65
CA LEU A 100 -0.33 -31.89 32.53
C LEU A 100 -1.38 -31.10 31.74
N ALA A 101 -0.92 -30.17 30.90
CA ALA A 101 -1.76 -29.35 30.02
C ALA A 101 -2.60 -30.20 29.07
N ALA A 102 -2.00 -31.21 28.42
CA ALA A 102 -2.71 -32.12 27.53
C ALA A 102 -3.87 -32.85 28.23
N ARG A 103 -3.68 -33.28 29.49
CA ARG A 103 -4.75 -33.91 30.29
C ARG A 103 -5.85 -32.91 30.62
N ALA A 104 -5.49 -31.71 31.06
CA ALA A 104 -6.43 -30.65 31.41
C ALA A 104 -7.30 -30.23 30.20
N LEU A 105 -6.67 -29.98 29.04
CA LEU A 105 -7.38 -29.62 27.80
C LEU A 105 -8.35 -30.74 27.38
N ARG A 106 -7.94 -32.01 27.47
CA ARG A 106 -8.80 -33.14 27.13
C ARG A 106 -9.96 -33.30 28.12
N SER A 107 -9.76 -33.06 29.41
CA SER A 107 -10.86 -33.09 30.38
C SER A 107 -11.87 -31.99 30.12
N THR A 108 -11.43 -30.77 29.78
CA THR A 108 -12.31 -29.64 29.46
C THR A 108 -13.11 -29.90 28.18
N LEU A 109 -12.50 -30.51 27.16
CA LEU A 109 -13.22 -30.82 25.92
C LEU A 109 -14.31 -31.89 26.12
N ARG A 110 -14.12 -32.83 27.06
CA ARG A 110 -15.10 -33.87 27.39
C ARG A 110 -16.37 -33.35 28.04
N THR A 111 -16.30 -32.20 28.72
CA THR A 111 -17.47 -31.59 29.37
C THR A 111 -18.28 -30.71 28.41
N GLN A 112 -17.83 -30.51 27.17
CA GLN A 112 -18.54 -29.75 26.16
C GLN A 112 -19.56 -30.62 25.39
N PRO A 113 -20.75 -30.10 25.07
CA PRO A 113 -21.86 -30.86 24.48
C PRO A 113 -21.60 -31.40 23.07
N ALA A 114 -20.54 -30.95 22.39
CA ALA A 114 -20.06 -31.48 21.13
C ALA A 114 -18.66 -32.08 21.31
N ALA A 115 -18.58 -33.33 21.80
CA ALA A 115 -17.32 -34.04 21.99
C ALA A 115 -16.63 -34.29 20.64
N MET A 116 -15.83 -33.32 20.20
CA MET A 116 -15.10 -33.38 18.94
C MET A 116 -14.01 -34.46 19.06
N ARG A 117 -13.91 -35.36 18.08
CA ARG A 117 -12.88 -36.40 18.09
C ARG A 117 -11.51 -35.75 17.88
N VAL A 118 -10.71 -35.68 18.94
CA VAL A 118 -9.34 -35.16 18.90
C VAL A 118 -8.46 -36.13 18.11
N SER A 119 -7.77 -35.60 17.10
CA SER A 119 -6.85 -36.34 16.24
C SER A 119 -5.39 -36.20 16.67
N GLY A 120 -5.06 -35.14 17.39
CA GLY A 120 -3.69 -34.88 17.80
C GLY A 120 -3.49 -33.59 18.59
N TYR A 121 -2.25 -33.13 18.57
CA TYR A 121 -1.74 -31.98 19.29
C TYR A 121 -0.97 -31.08 18.34
N ARG A 122 -1.02 -29.77 18.56
CA ARG A 122 -0.19 -28.82 17.82
C ARG A 122 0.57 -27.95 18.79
N VAL A 123 1.88 -27.89 18.56
CA VAL A 123 2.84 -27.15 19.37
C VAL A 123 3.30 -25.92 18.60
N ARG A 124 3.32 -24.77 19.28
CA ARG A 124 3.72 -23.48 18.72
C ARG A 124 4.66 -22.76 19.69
N PRO A 125 5.57 -21.90 19.23
CA PRO A 125 6.33 -21.05 20.15
C PRO A 125 5.39 -20.05 20.85
N SER A 126 5.54 -19.87 22.17
CA SER A 126 4.73 -18.91 22.93
C SER A 126 5.18 -17.46 22.80
N ALA A 127 6.43 -17.25 22.38
CA ALA A 127 7.07 -15.94 22.34
C ALA A 127 8.04 -15.85 21.17
N ALA A 128 8.31 -14.62 20.72
CA ALA A 128 9.36 -14.34 19.76
C ALA A 128 10.75 -14.52 20.40
N ARG A 129 11.73 -15.02 19.63
CA ARG A 129 13.11 -15.15 20.11
C ARG A 129 13.77 -13.80 20.36
N SER A 130 13.29 -12.75 19.68
CA SER A 130 13.70 -11.37 19.93
C SER A 130 13.34 -10.82 21.31
N GLY A 131 12.45 -11.51 22.06
CA GLY A 131 11.90 -11.00 23.31
C GLY A 131 10.77 -9.97 23.13
N ALA A 132 10.41 -9.63 21.90
CA ALA A 132 9.26 -8.79 21.62
C ALA A 132 7.95 -9.46 22.06
N PRO A 133 6.98 -8.72 22.60
CA PRO A 133 5.66 -9.27 22.85
C PRO A 133 5.00 -9.70 21.53
N PRO A 134 4.22 -10.80 21.52
CA PRO A 134 3.48 -11.21 20.34
C PRO A 134 2.42 -10.15 19.98
N LEU A 135 2.34 -9.84 18.68
CA LEU A 135 1.45 -8.80 18.16
C LEU A 135 0.33 -9.41 17.34
N ARG A 136 -0.68 -8.61 17.04
CA ARG A 136 -1.71 -8.90 16.06
C ARG A 136 -1.62 -7.87 14.95
N LEU A 137 -1.63 -8.35 13.71
CA LEU A 137 -1.75 -7.51 12.51
C LEU A 137 -2.95 -7.98 11.70
N GLY A 138 -3.87 -7.08 11.38
CA GLY A 138 -5.09 -7.45 10.68
C GLY A 138 -5.58 -6.42 9.67
N VAL A 139 -6.52 -6.85 8.84
CA VAL A 139 -7.23 -6.05 7.85
C VAL A 139 -8.72 -6.31 7.99
N ALA A 140 -9.50 -5.24 8.06
CA ALA A 140 -10.95 -5.27 8.03
C ALA A 140 -11.48 -4.30 6.97
N ILE A 141 -12.68 -4.55 6.44
CA ILE A 141 -13.36 -3.62 5.55
C ILE A 141 -14.35 -2.80 6.35
N ASP A 142 -14.20 -1.48 6.31
CA ASP A 142 -15.16 -0.51 6.82
C ASP A 142 -16.09 -0.03 5.69
N ALA A 143 -17.35 0.24 6.02
CA ALA A 143 -18.36 0.62 5.04
C ALA A 143 -18.15 2.01 4.41
N VAL A 144 -17.39 2.88 5.08
CA VAL A 144 -17.10 4.25 4.64
C VAL A 144 -15.67 4.36 4.10
N PHE A 145 -14.70 3.77 4.80
CA PHE A 145 -13.28 3.96 4.48
C PHE A 145 -12.65 2.84 3.64
N GLY A 146 -13.36 1.72 3.43
CA GLY A 146 -12.81 0.55 2.78
C GLY A 146 -11.82 -0.19 3.70
N PRO A 147 -10.72 -0.77 3.18
CA PRO A 147 -9.76 -1.51 3.97
C PRO A 147 -9.12 -0.66 5.09
N LEU A 148 -9.05 -1.22 6.29
CA LEU A 148 -8.38 -0.67 7.46
C LEU A 148 -7.31 -1.65 7.94
N ILE A 149 -6.10 -1.17 8.18
CA ILE A 149 -5.02 -1.95 8.82
C ILE A 149 -5.07 -1.74 10.33
N LEU A 150 -5.05 -2.85 11.08
CA LEU A 150 -5.17 -2.93 12.52
C LEU A 150 -3.88 -3.48 13.12
N LEU A 151 -3.30 -2.80 14.09
CA LEU A 151 -2.14 -3.27 14.87
C LEU A 151 -2.48 -3.25 16.36
N GLY A 152 -2.22 -4.36 17.05
CA GLY A 152 -2.48 -4.48 18.49
C GLY A 152 -1.63 -5.59 19.13
N PRO A 153 -1.81 -5.85 20.43
CA PRO A 153 -1.23 -7.03 21.05
C PRO A 153 -1.95 -8.29 20.56
N ALA A 154 -1.26 -9.44 20.58
CA ALA A 154 -1.87 -10.72 20.21
C ALA A 154 -3.09 -11.05 21.08
N GLY A 155 -4.13 -11.61 20.45
CA GLY A 155 -5.36 -12.00 21.13
C GLY A 155 -5.23 -13.39 21.76
N SER A 156 -5.69 -13.56 23.00
CA SER A 156 -5.94 -14.90 23.55
C SER A 156 -7.40 -15.29 23.26
N GLY A 157 -7.61 -16.24 22.35
CA GLY A 157 -8.94 -16.85 22.15
C GLY A 157 -9.99 -15.96 21.48
N GLY A 158 -9.59 -15.06 20.58
CA GLY A 158 -10.52 -14.30 19.72
C GLY A 158 -11.13 -13.04 20.35
N SER A 159 -10.78 -12.69 21.58
CA SER A 159 -11.17 -11.40 22.19
C SER A 159 -10.04 -10.37 22.00
N PRO A 160 -10.34 -9.13 21.54
CA PRO A 160 -9.33 -8.10 21.39
C PRO A 160 -8.77 -7.72 22.77
N ALA A 161 -7.48 -8.00 22.99
CA ALA A 161 -6.77 -7.53 24.16
C ALA A 161 -6.21 -6.13 23.89
N GLY A 162 -6.32 -5.23 24.87
CA GLY A 162 -5.63 -3.95 24.87
C GLY A 162 -6.01 -2.96 23.76
N ARG A 163 -5.16 -1.94 23.60
CA ARG A 163 -5.36 -0.83 22.65
C ARG A 163 -4.94 -1.27 21.25
N VAL A 164 -5.87 -1.20 20.31
CA VAL A 164 -5.59 -1.36 18.87
C VAL A 164 -5.42 0.01 18.24
N VAL A 165 -4.43 0.15 17.38
CA VAL A 165 -4.26 1.33 16.51
C VAL A 165 -4.66 0.97 15.09
N VAL A 166 -5.22 1.95 14.39
CA VAL A 166 -5.80 1.78 13.05
C VAL A 166 -5.13 2.74 12.08
N ALA A 167 -4.96 2.30 10.83
CA ALA A 167 -4.51 3.15 9.73
C ALA A 167 -5.23 2.83 8.42
N LEU A 168 -5.32 3.84 7.55
CA LEU A 168 -5.83 3.71 6.19
C LEU A 168 -4.68 3.33 5.25
N PRO A 169 -4.76 2.24 4.49
CA PRO A 169 -3.86 1.99 3.38
C PRO A 169 -4.11 2.98 2.22
N PRO A 170 -3.10 3.28 1.39
CA PRO A 170 -1.74 2.73 1.44
C PRO A 170 -0.85 3.33 2.55
N LEU A 171 0.05 2.52 3.11
CA LEU A 171 1.05 2.94 4.09
C LEU A 171 2.44 3.03 3.47
N ASN A 172 3.13 4.15 3.74
CA ASN A 172 4.58 4.25 3.57
C ASN A 172 5.31 3.97 4.90
N LEU A 173 6.65 3.91 4.85
CA LEU A 173 7.46 3.56 6.02
C LEU A 173 7.32 4.57 7.16
N THR A 174 7.11 5.85 6.84
CA THR A 174 6.91 6.91 7.84
C THR A 174 5.60 6.74 8.60
N LEU A 175 4.49 6.57 7.88
CA LEU A 175 3.17 6.33 8.48
C LEU A 175 3.16 5.01 9.28
N ALA A 176 3.83 3.98 8.78
CA ALA A 176 3.98 2.71 9.47
C ALA A 176 4.80 2.86 10.77
N ARG A 177 5.93 3.59 10.73
CA ARG A 177 6.76 3.87 11.93
C ARG A 177 5.99 4.63 12.99
N ASP A 178 5.22 5.64 12.59
CA ASP A 178 4.36 6.39 13.51
C ASP A 178 3.25 5.52 14.09
N LEU A 179 2.62 4.66 13.27
CA LEU A 179 1.62 3.70 13.75
C LEU A 179 2.19 2.76 14.81
N VAL A 180 3.37 2.19 14.57
CA VAL A 180 4.07 1.33 15.54
C VAL A 180 4.42 2.10 16.82
N ALA A 181 4.95 3.33 16.70
CA ALA A 181 5.28 4.16 17.85
C ALA A 181 4.04 4.45 18.72
N ARG A 182 2.93 4.87 18.10
CA ARG A 182 1.66 5.17 18.80
C ARG A 182 1.00 3.95 19.43
N SER A 183 1.30 2.74 18.95
CA SER A 183 0.79 1.50 19.54
C SER A 183 1.33 1.26 20.96
N GLY A 184 2.55 1.73 21.25
CA GLY A 184 3.23 1.49 22.53
C GLY A 184 3.65 0.03 22.75
N LEU A 185 3.44 -0.88 21.78
CA LEU A 185 3.65 -2.32 21.95
C LEU A 185 5.12 -2.69 22.21
N LEU A 186 6.05 -1.88 21.73
CA LEU A 186 7.49 -2.10 21.88
C LEU A 186 8.12 -1.23 22.98
N ALA A 187 7.31 -0.51 23.75
CA ALA A 187 7.80 0.45 24.75
C ALA A 187 8.61 -0.21 25.88
N ALA A 188 8.34 -1.48 26.20
CA ALA A 188 9.02 -2.21 27.27
C ALA A 188 10.42 -2.75 26.87
N LEU A 189 10.78 -2.70 25.58
CA LEU A 189 12.08 -3.18 25.09
C LEU A 189 13.19 -2.14 25.34
N ALA A 190 14.45 -2.59 25.39
CA ALA A 190 15.62 -1.72 25.38
C ALA A 190 15.67 -0.88 24.09
N ASP A 191 16.26 0.32 24.13
CA ASP A 191 16.18 1.30 23.04
C ASP A 191 16.76 0.79 21.71
N ASP A 192 17.86 0.04 21.75
CA ASP A 192 18.50 -0.58 20.59
C ASP A 192 17.60 -1.63 19.94
N ALA A 193 17.08 -2.57 20.74
CA ALA A 193 16.15 -3.59 20.28
C ALA A 193 14.82 -2.99 19.80
N ARG A 194 14.34 -1.92 20.46
CA ARG A 194 13.11 -1.22 20.10
C ARG A 194 13.23 -0.59 18.71
N ALA A 195 14.31 0.13 18.43
CA ALA A 195 14.51 0.78 17.13
C ALA A 195 14.62 -0.23 15.97
N GLU A 196 15.34 -1.33 16.19
CA GLU A 196 15.47 -2.43 15.22
C GLU A 196 14.10 -3.07 14.93
N LEU A 197 13.39 -3.51 15.97
CA LEU A 197 12.10 -4.19 15.82
C LEU A 197 10.97 -3.26 15.36
N GLN A 198 11.04 -1.97 15.67
CA GLN A 198 10.13 -0.97 15.11
C GLN A 198 10.29 -0.89 13.59
N THR A 199 11.52 -0.97 13.08
CA THR A 199 11.77 -1.00 11.63
C THR A 199 11.16 -2.25 10.99
N VAL A 200 11.38 -3.42 11.60
CA VAL A 200 10.80 -4.70 11.13
C VAL A 200 9.26 -4.65 11.10
N ALA A 201 8.63 -4.19 12.18
CA ALA A 201 7.17 -4.05 12.24
C ALA A 201 6.64 -3.06 11.20
N SER A 202 7.35 -1.95 10.99
CA SER A 202 6.98 -0.94 10.00
C SER A 202 7.07 -1.49 8.56
N GLN A 203 8.11 -2.27 8.25
CA GLN A 203 8.23 -2.95 6.96
C GLN A 203 7.09 -3.96 6.74
N ALA A 204 6.69 -4.71 7.77
CA ALA A 204 5.57 -5.64 7.68
C ALA A 204 4.24 -4.94 7.39
N LEU A 205 4.00 -3.77 8.00
CA LEU A 205 2.83 -2.93 7.71
C LEU A 205 2.80 -2.43 6.27
N VAL A 206 3.95 -1.95 5.75
CA VAL A 206 4.08 -1.52 4.35
C VAL A 206 3.86 -2.70 3.40
N ARG A 207 4.43 -3.88 3.69
CA ARG A 207 4.24 -5.11 2.88
C ARG A 207 2.79 -5.56 2.86
N LEU A 208 2.09 -5.54 4.00
CA LEU A 208 0.67 -5.84 4.06
C LEU A 208 -0.16 -4.80 3.29
N SER A 209 0.18 -3.51 3.42
CA SER A 209 -0.47 -2.47 2.64
C SER A 209 -0.28 -2.68 1.14
N GLN A 210 0.91 -3.11 0.71
CA GLN A 210 1.20 -3.41 -0.69
C GLN A 210 0.42 -4.63 -1.17
N LEU A 211 0.31 -5.69 -0.35
CA LEU A 211 -0.53 -6.86 -0.64
C LEU A 211 -1.97 -6.45 -0.92
N LEU A 212 -2.54 -5.57 -0.09
CA LEU A 212 -3.86 -5.04 -0.34
C LEU A 212 -3.92 -4.26 -1.65
N THR A 213 -2.95 -3.39 -1.95
CA THR A 213 -2.94 -2.64 -3.21
C THR A 213 -2.84 -3.52 -4.45
N ASP A 214 -2.08 -4.61 -4.38
CA ASP A 214 -1.81 -5.46 -5.54
C ASP A 214 -2.90 -6.53 -5.78
N ILE A 215 -3.65 -6.92 -4.73
CA ILE A 215 -4.66 -7.98 -4.79
C ILE A 215 -6.00 -7.49 -4.23
N ASP A 216 -6.96 -7.30 -5.13
CA ASP A 216 -8.27 -6.73 -4.82
C ASP A 216 -9.19 -7.67 -4.04
N GLU A 217 -9.07 -8.96 -4.30
CA GLU A 217 -9.92 -10.01 -3.77
C GLU A 217 -9.68 -10.24 -2.28
N VAL A 218 -8.52 -9.86 -1.74
CA VAL A 218 -8.23 -9.99 -0.31
C VAL A 218 -9.01 -8.92 0.47
N VAL A 219 -9.96 -9.37 1.29
CA VAL A 219 -10.85 -8.49 2.06
C VAL A 219 -10.56 -8.50 3.55
N THR A 220 -10.10 -9.62 4.08
CA THR A 220 -9.70 -9.73 5.48
C THR A 220 -8.38 -10.46 5.60
N VAL A 221 -7.55 -9.98 6.51
CA VAL A 221 -6.30 -10.62 6.89
C VAL A 221 -6.25 -10.60 8.41
N GLU A 222 -5.83 -11.68 9.02
CA GLU A 222 -5.61 -11.76 10.45
C GLU A 222 -4.38 -12.61 10.69
N LEU A 223 -3.31 -11.94 11.15
CA LEU A 223 -2.06 -12.56 11.58
C LEU A 223 -2.01 -12.44 13.11
N ASP A 224 -2.38 -13.51 13.79
CA ASP A 224 -2.51 -13.53 15.26
C ASP A 224 -2.21 -14.93 15.82
N PRO A 225 -1.09 -15.14 16.54
CA PRO A 225 -0.05 -14.16 16.85
C PRO A 225 0.94 -13.92 15.69
N LEU A 226 1.50 -12.72 15.65
CA LEU A 226 2.63 -12.30 14.82
C LEU A 226 3.85 -12.06 15.71
N HIS A 227 4.91 -12.82 15.47
CA HIS A 227 6.19 -12.66 16.16
C HIS A 227 7.12 -11.75 15.36
N LEU A 228 7.70 -10.75 16.03
CA LEU A 228 8.75 -9.92 15.47
C LEU A 228 10.10 -10.57 15.75
N GLU A 229 10.88 -10.84 14.72
CA GLU A 229 12.25 -11.32 14.82
C GLU A 229 13.20 -10.29 14.19
N ARG A 230 14.49 -10.34 14.55
CA ARG A 230 15.49 -9.47 13.92
C ARG A 230 15.58 -9.69 12.40
N SER A 231 15.28 -10.89 11.94
CA SER A 231 15.27 -11.26 10.52
C SER A 231 13.98 -10.92 9.77
N GLY A 232 12.92 -10.47 10.46
CA GLY A 232 11.63 -10.20 9.84
C GLY A 232 10.45 -10.59 10.72
N VAL A 233 9.29 -10.82 10.11
CA VAL A 233 8.06 -11.19 10.82
C VAL A 233 7.67 -12.63 10.56
N VAL A 234 7.24 -13.32 11.62
CA VAL A 234 6.77 -14.70 11.57
C VAL A 234 5.34 -14.75 12.09
N ALA A 235 4.38 -14.96 11.20
CA ALA A 235 3.00 -15.25 11.56
C ALA A 235 2.91 -16.70 12.05
N ILE A 236 2.35 -16.87 13.25
CA ILE A 236 2.16 -18.18 13.88
C ILE A 236 0.82 -18.80 13.45
N ASP A 237 -0.17 -17.93 13.25
CA ASP A 237 -1.43 -18.28 12.60
C ASP A 237 -1.82 -17.18 11.61
N ALA A 238 -2.60 -17.56 10.60
CA ALA A 238 -3.10 -16.65 9.60
C ALA A 238 -4.49 -17.07 9.11
N ARG A 239 -5.41 -16.10 9.06
CA ARG A 239 -6.69 -16.24 8.36
C ARG A 239 -6.80 -15.15 7.31
N ILE A 240 -7.06 -15.54 6.07
CA ILE A 240 -7.20 -14.61 4.95
C ILE A 240 -8.53 -14.89 4.27
N GLY A 241 -9.45 -13.93 4.34
CA GLY A 241 -10.73 -13.96 3.65
C GLY A 241 -10.62 -13.29 2.29
N ILE A 242 -11.30 -13.88 1.31
CA ILE A 242 -11.37 -13.35 -0.04
C ILE A 242 -12.82 -13.13 -0.47
N ALA A 243 -13.04 -12.15 -1.33
CA ALA A 243 -14.34 -11.88 -1.94
C ALA A 243 -14.19 -11.58 -3.43
N TRP A 244 -15.15 -12.05 -4.21
CA TRP A 244 -15.24 -11.79 -5.64
C TRP A 244 -16.74 -11.60 -6.01
N PRO A 245 -17.13 -10.48 -6.64
CA PRO A 245 -16.31 -9.30 -6.88
C PRO A 245 -15.84 -8.67 -5.56
N ALA A 246 -14.66 -8.04 -5.58
CA ALA A 246 -14.15 -7.34 -4.41
C ALA A 246 -15.08 -6.17 -4.03
N PRO A 247 -15.33 -5.93 -2.73
CA PRO A 247 -16.14 -4.80 -2.30
C PRO A 247 -15.45 -3.47 -2.65
N ALA A 248 -16.21 -2.56 -3.25
CA ALA A 248 -15.78 -1.19 -3.55
C ALA A 248 -16.73 -0.21 -2.85
N VAL A 249 -16.16 0.83 -2.22
CA VAL A 249 -16.92 1.90 -1.56
C VAL A 249 -16.94 3.11 -2.49
N GLY A 250 -18.13 3.50 -2.99
CA GLY A 250 -18.25 4.64 -3.91
C GLY A 250 -17.50 4.47 -5.23
N GLY A 251 -17.31 3.24 -5.70
CA GLY A 251 -16.56 2.91 -6.92
C GLY A 251 -15.04 2.80 -6.74
N HIS A 252 -14.52 3.00 -5.52
CA HIS A 252 -13.09 2.87 -5.20
C HIS A 252 -12.89 1.94 -4.00
N ARG A 253 -11.82 1.15 -4.01
CA ARG A 253 -11.54 0.23 -2.90
C ARG A 253 -10.92 0.94 -1.70
N PHE A 254 -10.08 1.95 -1.93
CA PHE A 254 -9.36 2.67 -0.88
C PHE A 254 -9.89 4.10 -0.70
N ALA A 255 -9.94 4.57 0.55
CA ALA A 255 -10.19 5.98 0.85
C ALA A 255 -9.06 6.90 0.34
N ILE A 256 -7.83 6.39 0.26
CA ILE A 256 -6.66 7.08 -0.31
C ILE A 256 -6.22 6.26 -1.52
N ARG A 257 -6.24 6.83 -2.72
CA ARG A 257 -5.83 6.08 -3.91
C ARG A 257 -4.33 5.73 -3.86
N PRO A 258 -3.96 4.47 -4.16
CA PRO A 258 -2.56 4.10 -4.26
C PRO A 258 -1.87 4.78 -5.43
N TYR A 259 -0.53 4.83 -5.35
CA TYR A 259 0.30 5.33 -6.43
C TYR A 259 0.09 4.50 -7.71
N PRO A 260 -0.36 5.12 -8.83
CA PRO A 260 -0.69 4.39 -10.05
C PRO A 260 0.58 4.07 -10.86
N LYS A 261 1.27 2.99 -10.49
CA LYS A 261 2.53 2.54 -11.10
C LYS A 261 2.40 2.27 -12.60
N GLU A 262 1.23 1.84 -13.04
CA GLU A 262 0.90 1.56 -14.43
C GLU A 262 1.00 2.78 -15.36
N LEU A 263 1.08 4.00 -14.81
CA LEU A 263 1.27 5.23 -15.57
C LEU A 263 2.76 5.61 -15.74
N GLU A 264 3.70 4.86 -15.14
CA GLU A 264 5.13 5.04 -15.35
C GLU A 264 5.52 4.65 -16.79
N GLN A 265 6.16 5.58 -17.50
CA GLN A 265 6.47 5.49 -18.92
C GLN A 265 7.93 5.89 -19.15
N PRO A 266 8.84 4.93 -19.40
CA PRO A 266 10.18 5.27 -19.84
C PRO A 266 10.11 5.92 -21.24
N LEU A 267 10.87 6.99 -21.43
CA LEU A 267 10.88 7.77 -22.66
C LEU A 267 12.32 8.04 -23.08
N ASP A 268 12.72 7.57 -24.25
CA ASP A 268 13.93 8.07 -24.91
C ASP A 268 13.59 9.41 -25.58
N TRP A 269 14.14 10.48 -25.03
CA TRP A 269 13.90 11.82 -25.49
C TRP A 269 15.21 12.46 -25.93
N GLN A 270 15.41 12.49 -27.25
CA GLN A 270 16.60 13.06 -27.88
C GLN A 270 17.92 12.44 -27.37
N GLY A 271 17.94 11.12 -27.15
CA GLY A 271 19.09 10.40 -26.61
C GLY A 271 19.27 10.52 -25.10
N ARG A 272 18.32 11.14 -24.39
CA ARG A 272 18.28 11.21 -22.92
C ARG A 272 17.20 10.27 -22.42
N ALA A 273 17.54 9.46 -21.42
CA ALA A 273 16.59 8.56 -20.78
C ALA A 273 15.76 9.31 -19.75
N LEU A 274 14.49 9.52 -20.06
CA LEU A 274 13.51 10.13 -19.15
C LEU A 274 12.53 9.09 -18.63
N LEU A 275 11.90 9.40 -17.49
CA LEU A 275 10.76 8.68 -16.94
C LEU A 275 9.61 9.67 -16.75
N ILE A 276 8.52 9.49 -17.51
CA ILE A 276 7.26 10.15 -17.21
C ILE A 276 6.53 9.31 -16.17
N ARG A 277 6.17 9.89 -15.02
CA ARG A 277 5.44 9.16 -13.97
C ARG A 277 4.51 10.08 -13.19
N PRO A 278 3.48 9.55 -12.52
CA PRO A 278 2.73 10.31 -11.52
C PRO A 278 3.67 10.92 -10.47
N ILE A 279 3.35 12.14 -10.07
CA ILE A 279 4.07 12.84 -8.99
C ILE A 279 3.92 12.04 -7.70
N ARG A 280 4.99 11.97 -6.92
CA ARG A 280 5.02 11.40 -5.58
C ARG A 280 5.06 12.55 -4.57
N PRO A 281 4.54 12.34 -3.35
CA PRO A 281 4.72 13.30 -2.26
C PRO A 281 6.17 13.75 -2.06
N ASP A 282 7.12 12.83 -2.30
CA ASP A 282 8.56 13.06 -2.13
C ASP A 282 9.17 13.99 -3.22
N ASP A 283 8.45 14.26 -4.31
CA ASP A 283 8.92 15.12 -5.40
C ASP A 283 8.82 16.63 -5.07
N GLU A 284 8.38 17.00 -3.86
CA GLU A 284 8.22 18.41 -3.45
C GLU A 284 9.47 19.24 -3.73
N ALA A 285 10.65 18.70 -3.40
CA ALA A 285 11.92 19.40 -3.60
C ALA A 285 12.25 19.57 -5.09
N LEU A 286 12.18 18.48 -5.87
CA LEU A 286 12.49 18.47 -7.30
C LEU A 286 11.52 19.34 -8.11
N LEU A 287 10.23 19.29 -7.77
CA LEU A 287 9.22 20.18 -8.37
C LEU A 287 9.48 21.63 -7.98
N GLY A 288 9.88 21.88 -6.73
CA GLY A 288 10.28 23.20 -6.25
C GLY A 288 11.46 23.78 -7.03
N GLU A 289 12.47 22.97 -7.34
CA GLU A 289 13.60 23.36 -8.17
C GLU A 289 13.16 23.79 -9.56
N LEU A 290 12.33 22.98 -10.24
CA LEU A 290 11.77 23.33 -11.55
C LEU A 290 10.97 24.63 -11.52
N LEU A 291 10.03 24.77 -10.58
CA LEU A 291 9.13 25.92 -10.53
C LEU A 291 9.86 27.21 -10.15
N ASN A 292 10.88 27.12 -9.30
CA ASN A 292 11.68 28.28 -8.91
C ASN A 292 12.77 28.63 -9.92
N SER A 293 13.13 27.73 -10.83
CA SER A 293 14.09 27.99 -11.92
C SER A 293 13.44 28.55 -13.20
N LEU A 294 12.12 28.77 -13.21
CA LEU A 294 11.43 29.31 -14.38
C LEU A 294 11.81 30.77 -14.64
N GLU A 295 11.99 31.10 -15.91
CA GLU A 295 12.05 32.51 -16.33
C GLU A 295 10.74 33.24 -15.97
N PRO A 296 10.77 34.56 -15.65
CA PRO A 296 9.59 35.29 -15.19
C PRO A 296 8.40 35.23 -16.16
N GLU A 297 8.68 35.25 -17.46
CA GLU A 297 7.65 35.09 -18.49
C GLU A 297 6.98 33.73 -18.39
N ASP A 298 7.74 32.67 -18.13
CA ASP A 298 7.25 31.29 -18.06
C ASP A 298 6.42 31.03 -16.80
N SER A 299 6.84 31.61 -15.67
CA SER A 299 6.05 31.62 -14.43
C SER A 299 4.71 32.34 -14.66
N ARG A 300 4.73 33.51 -15.32
CA ARG A 300 3.52 34.26 -15.67
C ARG A 300 2.60 33.47 -16.59
N MET A 301 3.14 32.77 -17.59
CA MET A 301 2.34 31.95 -18.50
C MET A 301 1.62 30.79 -17.79
N ARG A 302 2.14 30.32 -16.65
CA ARG A 302 1.56 29.22 -15.89
C ARG A 302 0.64 29.66 -14.75
N PHE A 303 1.03 30.68 -14.00
CA PHE A 303 0.31 31.11 -12.81
C PHE A 303 -0.54 32.37 -13.04
N PHE A 304 -0.55 32.90 -14.27
CA PHE A 304 -1.10 34.23 -14.60
C PHE A 304 -0.48 35.37 -13.79
N ASP A 305 0.63 35.08 -13.11
CA ASP A 305 1.37 35.99 -12.24
C ASP A 305 2.85 35.60 -12.25
N SER A 306 3.73 36.58 -12.10
CA SER A 306 5.19 36.38 -12.05
C SER A 306 5.59 35.95 -10.63
N ILE A 307 5.22 34.73 -10.25
CA ILE A 307 5.56 34.20 -8.93
C ILE A 307 7.04 33.83 -8.92
N ARG A 308 7.79 34.45 -8.01
CA ARG A 308 9.16 34.04 -7.65
C ARG A 308 9.14 33.45 -6.24
N ASN A 309 9.82 32.33 -6.06
CA ASN A 309 10.00 31.66 -4.76
C ASN A 309 8.69 31.17 -4.13
N LEU A 310 8.18 30.03 -4.62
CA LEU A 310 6.99 29.39 -4.05
C LEU A 310 7.28 28.87 -2.64
N PRO A 311 6.49 29.27 -1.61
CA PRO A 311 6.66 28.75 -0.26
C PRO A 311 6.50 27.23 -0.23
N ARG A 312 7.29 26.53 0.59
CA ARG A 312 7.20 25.07 0.77
C ARG A 312 5.77 24.55 0.99
N VAL A 313 4.97 25.28 1.77
CA VAL A 313 3.56 24.92 2.02
C VAL A 313 2.72 24.84 0.74
N ARG A 314 3.01 25.68 -0.28
CA ARG A 314 2.34 25.58 -1.59
C ARG A 314 2.91 24.43 -2.42
N LEU A 315 4.22 24.21 -2.40
CA LEU A 315 4.87 23.11 -3.12
C LEU A 315 4.37 21.75 -2.62
N ALA A 316 4.22 21.58 -1.30
CA ALA A 316 3.64 20.39 -0.70
C ALA A 316 2.24 20.08 -1.25
N ARG A 317 1.41 21.10 -1.53
CA ARG A 317 0.08 20.93 -2.14
C ARG A 317 0.14 20.51 -3.60
N PHE A 318 1.19 20.89 -4.34
CA PHE A 318 1.37 20.46 -5.72
C PHE A 318 1.87 19.01 -5.83
N ALA A 319 2.68 18.56 -4.86
CA ALA A 319 3.21 17.20 -4.82
C ALA A 319 2.26 16.19 -4.15
N GLN A 320 1.48 16.61 -3.16
CA GLN A 320 0.52 15.76 -2.44
C GLN A 320 -0.88 15.89 -3.04
N ILE A 321 -1.13 15.11 -4.08
CA ILE A 321 -2.41 15.08 -4.78
C ILE A 321 -3.25 13.87 -4.38
N ASP A 322 -4.57 14.02 -4.45
CA ASP A 322 -5.49 12.88 -4.43
C ASP A 322 -5.65 12.37 -5.86
N TYR A 323 -5.03 11.22 -6.18
CA TYR A 323 -5.08 10.61 -7.51
C TYR A 323 -6.51 10.29 -8.01
N ALA A 324 -7.53 10.35 -7.16
CA ALA A 324 -8.92 10.20 -7.59
C ALA A 324 -9.49 11.45 -8.27
N ARG A 325 -9.02 12.64 -7.87
CA ARG A 325 -9.57 13.93 -8.33
C ARG A 325 -8.56 14.74 -9.12
N GLU A 326 -7.29 14.53 -8.86
CA GLU A 326 -6.20 15.30 -9.38
C GLU A 326 -5.10 14.36 -9.86
N MET A 327 -4.55 14.64 -11.03
CA MET A 327 -3.41 13.90 -11.56
C MET A 327 -2.33 14.87 -11.99
N ALA A 328 -1.10 14.63 -11.56
CA ALA A 328 0.07 15.33 -12.04
C ALA A 328 1.11 14.30 -12.50
N LEU A 329 1.61 14.47 -13.72
CA LEU A 329 2.67 13.68 -14.32
C LEU A 329 3.94 14.55 -14.40
N VAL A 330 5.05 14.01 -13.93
CA VAL A 330 6.37 14.64 -13.98
C VAL A 330 7.25 13.88 -14.97
N ALA A 331 8.02 14.61 -15.78
CA ALA A 331 9.09 14.06 -16.60
C ALA A 331 10.42 14.20 -15.85
N ILE A 332 11.01 13.08 -15.47
CA ILE A 332 12.23 13.03 -14.67
C ILE A 332 13.38 12.54 -15.53
N GLU A 333 14.48 13.28 -15.50
CA GLU A 333 15.77 12.79 -15.94
C GLU A 333 16.50 12.17 -14.75
N LYS A 334 16.97 10.94 -14.93
CA LYS A 334 17.95 10.36 -14.01
C LYS A 334 19.32 10.92 -14.39
N GLY A 335 19.77 11.96 -13.70
CA GLY A 335 21.17 12.34 -13.75
C GLY A 335 22.02 11.22 -13.17
N GLY A 336 23.24 11.03 -13.70
CA GLY A 336 24.22 10.13 -13.09
C GLY A 336 24.61 10.60 -11.70
N ASP A 337 25.73 11.31 -11.58
CA ASP A 337 26.19 11.87 -10.29
C ASP A 337 25.41 13.12 -9.84
N ASP A 338 24.65 13.76 -10.74
CA ASP A 338 23.92 15.03 -10.49
C ASP A 338 22.50 14.85 -9.89
N GLY A 339 22.09 13.61 -9.59
CA GLY A 339 20.78 13.32 -9.01
C GLY A 339 19.60 13.39 -10.00
N GLU A 340 18.38 13.17 -9.50
CA GLU A 340 17.16 13.26 -10.33
C GLU A 340 16.80 14.74 -10.59
N ARG A 341 16.36 15.05 -11.82
CA ARG A 341 15.88 16.39 -12.19
C ARG A 341 14.50 16.31 -12.83
N VAL A 342 13.55 17.12 -12.37
CA VAL A 342 12.24 17.26 -13.04
C VAL A 342 12.37 18.28 -14.18
N LEU A 343 12.12 17.83 -15.40
CA LEU A 343 12.21 18.65 -16.63
C LEU A 343 10.87 19.26 -17.06
N GLY A 344 9.77 18.73 -16.56
CA GLY A 344 8.45 19.25 -16.82
C GLY A 344 7.40 18.57 -15.96
N GLU A 345 6.28 19.25 -15.79
CA GLU A 345 5.10 18.74 -15.10
C GLU A 345 3.86 19.13 -15.90
N VAL A 346 2.90 18.21 -15.96
CA VAL A 346 1.55 18.47 -16.44
C VAL A 346 0.57 17.96 -15.39
N ARG A 347 -0.51 18.69 -15.17
CA ARG A 347 -1.55 18.32 -14.22
C ARG A 347 -2.95 18.51 -14.77
N ALA A 348 -3.89 17.71 -14.28
CA ALA A 348 -5.32 17.87 -14.46
C ALA A 348 -6.03 17.82 -13.10
N VAL A 349 -6.98 18.72 -12.89
CA VAL A 349 -7.90 18.72 -11.74
C VAL A 349 -9.30 18.46 -12.28
N SER A 350 -9.92 17.37 -11.84
CA SER A 350 -11.21 16.91 -12.35
C SER A 350 -12.35 17.46 -11.51
N GLU A 351 -13.41 17.91 -12.18
CA GLU A 351 -14.66 18.28 -11.52
C GLU A 351 -15.39 17.01 -11.01
N PRO A 352 -16.10 17.06 -9.87
CA PRO A 352 -16.95 15.96 -9.43
C PRO A 352 -17.88 15.47 -10.55
N GLY A 353 -17.87 14.17 -10.81
CA GLY A 353 -18.65 13.55 -11.89
C GLY A 353 -17.92 13.45 -13.23
N ASN A 354 -16.62 13.81 -13.29
CA ASN A 354 -15.74 13.63 -14.45
C ASN A 354 -16.23 14.30 -15.74
N ALA A 355 -17.09 15.32 -15.63
CA ALA A 355 -17.60 16.04 -16.79
C ALA A 355 -16.48 16.74 -17.56
N PHE A 356 -15.55 17.37 -16.83
CA PHE A 356 -14.35 17.98 -17.38
C PHE A 356 -13.21 17.97 -16.36
N ALA A 357 -11.99 18.25 -16.84
CA ALA A 357 -10.84 18.55 -16.00
C ALA A 357 -10.07 19.76 -16.53
N ASP A 358 -9.59 20.60 -15.62
CA ASP A 358 -8.73 21.74 -15.94
C ASP A 358 -7.27 21.32 -15.88
N PHE A 359 -6.48 21.65 -16.90
CA PHE A 359 -5.07 21.29 -16.98
C PHE A 359 -4.11 22.47 -16.97
N ALA A 360 -2.91 22.22 -16.47
CA ALA A 360 -1.78 23.14 -16.55
C ALA A 360 -0.51 22.37 -16.88
N ILE A 361 0.41 22.99 -17.62
CA ILE A 361 1.68 22.38 -18.04
C ILE A 361 2.84 23.36 -17.89
N VAL A 362 4.00 22.84 -17.52
CA VAL A 362 5.27 23.55 -17.49
C VAL A 362 6.37 22.62 -17.96
N VAL A 363 7.32 23.22 -18.66
CA VAL A 363 8.56 22.58 -19.10
C VAL A 363 9.67 23.55 -18.74
N ALA A 364 10.80 23.02 -18.27
CA ALA A 364 11.97 23.79 -17.90
C ALA A 364 12.38 24.75 -19.04
N SER A 365 12.74 25.97 -18.69
CA SER A 365 12.97 27.07 -19.63
C SER A 365 14.10 26.80 -20.63
N ASP A 366 15.11 26.04 -20.22
CA ASP A 366 16.30 25.67 -20.99
C ASP A 366 16.05 24.64 -22.11
N ILE A 367 14.90 23.96 -22.10
CA ILE A 367 14.59 22.86 -23.05
C ILE A 367 13.30 23.06 -23.83
N LYS A 368 12.79 24.29 -23.89
CA LYS A 368 11.53 24.59 -24.59
C LYS A 368 11.65 24.38 -26.10
N GLY A 369 10.53 23.98 -26.71
CA GLY A 369 10.47 23.72 -28.16
C GLY A 369 11.03 22.35 -28.57
N MET A 370 11.57 21.57 -27.64
CA MET A 370 12.16 20.25 -27.88
C MET A 370 11.15 19.09 -27.78
N GLY A 371 9.85 19.38 -27.71
CA GLY A 371 8.77 18.38 -27.79
C GLY A 371 8.30 17.76 -26.48
N LEU A 372 9.01 17.94 -25.35
CA LEU A 372 8.64 17.31 -24.06
C LEU A 372 7.22 17.65 -23.58
N GLY A 373 6.78 18.90 -23.80
CA GLY A 373 5.42 19.32 -23.44
C GLY A 373 4.33 18.55 -24.20
N ALA A 374 4.61 18.09 -25.42
CA ALA A 374 3.69 17.25 -26.18
C ALA A 374 3.60 15.84 -25.62
N GLU A 375 4.72 15.26 -25.19
CA GLU A 375 4.74 13.92 -24.56
C GLU A 375 3.99 13.91 -23.23
N LEU A 376 4.22 14.93 -22.40
CA LEU A 376 3.51 15.12 -21.13
C LEU A 376 2.00 15.27 -21.35
N LEU A 377 1.58 16.20 -22.21
CA LEU A 377 0.16 16.47 -22.44
C LEU A 377 -0.55 15.27 -23.10
N GLN A 378 0.10 14.53 -23.99
CA GLN A 378 -0.44 13.28 -24.53
C GLN A 378 -0.62 12.21 -23.45
N SER A 379 0.35 12.08 -22.54
CA SER A 379 0.25 11.15 -21.40
C SER A 379 -0.93 11.50 -20.50
N LEU A 380 -1.14 12.79 -20.24
CA LEU A 380 -2.29 13.26 -19.47
C LEU A 380 -3.62 12.98 -20.21
N VAL A 381 -3.69 13.23 -21.51
CA VAL A 381 -4.88 12.94 -22.33
C VAL A 381 -5.23 11.44 -22.31
N ARG A 382 -4.23 10.55 -22.38
CA ARG A 382 -4.44 9.10 -22.23
C ARG A 382 -5.04 8.76 -20.88
N TYR A 383 -4.47 9.31 -19.80
CA TYR A 383 -5.00 9.15 -18.44
C TYR A 383 -6.46 9.62 -18.33
N CYS A 384 -6.76 10.85 -18.79
CA CYS A 384 -8.10 11.42 -18.69
C CYS A 384 -9.15 10.59 -19.44
N ARG A 385 -8.81 10.04 -20.61
CA ARG A 385 -9.68 9.10 -21.34
C ARG A 385 -9.92 7.82 -20.54
N ALA A 386 -8.88 7.22 -19.98
CA ALA A 386 -9.01 6.00 -19.18
C ALA A 386 -9.87 6.20 -17.92
N GLN A 387 -9.89 7.40 -17.34
CA GLN A 387 -10.78 7.75 -16.22
C GLN A 387 -12.19 8.17 -16.65
N GLY A 388 -12.50 8.16 -17.95
CA GLY A 388 -13.81 8.55 -18.47
C GLY A 388 -14.11 10.05 -18.35
N ILE A 389 -13.09 10.91 -18.33
CA ILE A 389 -13.27 12.36 -18.30
C ILE A 389 -13.81 12.83 -19.65
N GLY A 390 -14.88 13.64 -19.63
CA GLY A 390 -15.57 14.07 -20.86
C GLY A 390 -14.79 15.10 -21.70
N GLU A 391 -14.16 16.07 -21.03
CA GLU A 391 -13.47 17.19 -21.68
C GLU A 391 -12.23 17.64 -20.87
N LEU A 392 -11.17 18.03 -21.57
CA LEU A 392 -9.98 18.64 -20.96
C LEU A 392 -9.92 20.14 -21.33
N ARG A 393 -9.73 21.00 -20.33
CA ARG A 393 -9.82 22.46 -20.47
C ARG A 393 -8.58 23.16 -19.93
N ALA A 394 -8.18 24.26 -20.54
CA ALA A 394 -7.24 25.19 -19.93
C ALA A 394 -7.49 26.60 -20.44
N GLU A 395 -6.99 27.57 -19.70
CA GLU A 395 -6.89 28.95 -20.13
C GLU A 395 -5.40 29.30 -20.31
N THR A 396 -5.08 30.12 -21.30
CA THR A 396 -3.73 30.64 -21.48
C THR A 396 -3.75 32.07 -22.00
N LEU A 397 -2.66 32.82 -21.81
CA LEU A 397 -2.55 34.17 -22.36
C LEU A 397 -2.51 34.15 -23.90
N ASP A 398 -3.08 35.16 -24.54
CA ASP A 398 -3.11 35.33 -26.00
C ASP A 398 -1.70 35.38 -26.63
N GLY A 399 -0.72 35.91 -25.89
CA GLY A 399 0.69 35.91 -26.26
C GLY A 399 1.38 34.54 -26.16
N ASN A 400 0.77 33.52 -25.55
CA ASN A 400 1.37 32.19 -25.42
C ASN A 400 1.21 31.35 -26.71
N LEU A 401 1.82 31.83 -27.79
CA LEU A 401 1.73 31.21 -29.12
C LEU A 401 2.26 29.77 -29.13
N ARG A 402 3.22 29.45 -28.26
CA ARG A 402 3.75 28.09 -28.12
C ARG A 402 2.70 27.13 -27.56
N MET A 403 2.01 27.51 -26.48
CA MET A 403 0.94 26.69 -25.91
C MET A 403 -0.23 26.54 -26.89
N GLN A 404 -0.61 27.62 -27.57
CA GLN A 404 -1.63 27.55 -28.61
C GLN A 404 -1.23 26.61 -29.76
N GLY A 405 0.03 26.65 -30.21
CA GLY A 405 0.56 25.73 -31.22
C GLY A 405 0.53 24.27 -30.77
N LEU A 406 0.95 24.01 -29.52
CA LEU A 406 0.89 22.69 -28.91
C LEU A 406 -0.56 22.17 -28.82
N ALA A 407 -1.47 23.01 -28.33
CA ALA A 407 -2.89 22.69 -28.19
C ALA A 407 -3.51 22.32 -29.55
N ARG A 408 -3.29 23.13 -30.60
CA ARG A 408 -3.76 22.82 -31.96
C ARG A 408 -3.21 21.49 -32.48
N LYS A 409 -1.91 21.23 -32.26
CA LYS A 409 -1.27 19.97 -32.69
C LYS A 409 -1.91 18.73 -32.03
N LEU A 410 -2.41 18.87 -30.81
CA LEU A 410 -3.07 17.80 -30.05
C LEU A 410 -4.61 17.80 -30.20
N GLY A 411 -5.16 18.61 -31.11
CA GLY A 411 -6.58 18.60 -31.45
C GLY A 411 -7.46 19.44 -30.53
N PHE A 412 -6.89 20.34 -29.72
CA PHE A 412 -7.68 21.28 -28.94
C PHE A 412 -8.32 22.34 -29.86
N VAL A 413 -9.56 22.68 -29.55
CA VAL A 413 -10.27 23.82 -30.11
C VAL A 413 -9.91 25.06 -29.28
N LEU A 414 -9.47 26.11 -29.95
CA LEU A 414 -9.13 27.39 -29.35
C LEU A 414 -10.31 28.36 -29.49
N ARG A 415 -10.67 29.03 -28.40
CA ARG A 415 -11.68 30.10 -28.38
C ARG A 415 -11.13 31.31 -27.64
N SER A 416 -11.66 32.49 -27.90
CA SER A 416 -11.39 33.65 -27.04
C SER A 416 -11.86 33.33 -25.62
N GLY A 417 -11.00 33.59 -24.63
CA GLY A 417 -11.32 33.35 -23.23
C GLY A 417 -12.35 34.32 -22.68
N ALA A 418 -12.84 34.03 -21.47
CA ALA A 418 -13.80 34.91 -20.79
C ALA A 418 -13.17 36.24 -20.38
N ASP A 419 -11.89 36.20 -20.00
CA ASP A 419 -11.10 37.36 -19.61
C ASP A 419 -10.39 38.01 -20.81
N ARG A 420 -10.13 39.32 -20.71
CA ARG A 420 -9.39 40.03 -21.75
C ARG A 420 -7.94 39.55 -21.81
N GLY A 421 -7.50 39.17 -23.01
CA GLY A 421 -6.13 38.72 -23.26
C GLY A 421 -5.91 37.24 -22.98
N THR A 422 -6.97 36.44 -22.85
CA THR A 422 -6.88 34.99 -22.66
C THR A 422 -7.52 34.21 -23.81
N VAL A 423 -7.11 32.94 -23.91
CA VAL A 423 -7.55 31.96 -24.91
C VAL A 423 -7.93 30.68 -24.18
N ASP A 424 -9.18 30.26 -24.38
CA ASP A 424 -9.73 28.99 -23.92
C ASP A 424 -9.24 27.85 -24.82
N LEU A 425 -8.67 26.81 -24.23
CA LEU A 425 -8.25 25.57 -24.86
C LEU A 425 -9.21 24.46 -24.45
N ARG A 426 -9.87 23.78 -25.39
CA ARG A 426 -10.78 22.68 -25.08
C ARG A 426 -10.54 21.46 -25.95
N LEU A 427 -10.45 20.28 -25.34
CA LEU A 427 -10.35 19.00 -26.02
C LEU A 427 -11.45 18.07 -25.52
N ALA A 428 -12.41 17.75 -26.39
CA ALA A 428 -13.38 16.70 -26.13
C ALA A 428 -12.65 15.34 -26.14
N LEU A 429 -12.77 14.58 -25.05
CA LEU A 429 -12.07 13.31 -24.89
C LEU A 429 -12.92 12.12 -25.35
N GLY A 430 -14.24 12.32 -25.46
CA GLY A 430 -15.21 11.29 -25.83
C GLY A 430 -15.43 10.30 -24.69
N SER A 431 -16.68 9.89 -24.48
CA SER A 431 -16.98 8.76 -23.60
C SER A 431 -16.48 7.49 -24.29
N THR A 432 -15.47 6.82 -23.73
CA THR A 432 -15.25 5.40 -23.99
C THR A 432 -16.35 4.62 -23.26
N ALA A 433 -17.57 4.69 -23.77
CA ALA A 433 -18.57 3.66 -23.53
C ALA A 433 -18.25 2.50 -24.47
N GLY A 434 -17.63 1.44 -23.96
CA GLY A 434 -17.50 0.18 -24.69
C GLY A 434 -16.27 -0.64 -24.31
N GLY A 435 -16.52 -1.76 -23.63
CA GLY A 435 -15.55 -2.81 -23.31
C GLY A 435 -16.07 -3.71 -22.20
#